data_AF-A0A926AXT3-F1
#
_entry.id   AF-A0A926AXT3-F1
#
_cell.length_a   1.000
_cell.length_b   1.000
_cell.length_c   1.000
_cell.angle_alpha   90.00
_cell.angle_beta   90.00
_cell.angle_gamma   90.00
#
_symmetry.space_group_name_H-M   'P 1'
#
loop_
_entity.id
_entity.type
_entity.pdbx_description
1 polymer ?
#
loop_
_entity_poly.entity_id
_entity_poly.type
_entity_poly.pdbx_seq_one_letter_code
_entity_poly.pdbx_strand_id
1 'polypeptide(L)'
;VPTDIGGWRYGFPDGPDASSDMSVTGWALMFLRSARNAEFNVPKLYFDEGLDFVERCFEKDPKNHEPGVFRYRPAPPDMAGPTQISLANTASAMLTLILGGRQDKESVAVGVKWFMSREYPRQWQTGYYYLSTYYSSQAMAQVGGDAWNQVFPQITRGLLAEQAKDGSWPAEVSGERKFGSAYTTSLAILALTPPYQLLPIYQR
;
A
#
# COMPACT_ATOMS: atom_id res chain seq x y z
N VAL A 1 0.20 28.16 -3.31
CA VAL A 1 0.15 27.43 -2.02
C VAL A 1 -0.04 25.96 -2.36
N PRO A 2 0.77 25.02 -1.86
CA PRO A 2 0.45 23.61 -2.00
C PRO A 2 -0.91 23.40 -1.31
N THR A 3 -1.93 23.10 -2.09
CA THR A 3 -3.25 22.76 -1.58
C THR A 3 -3.24 21.28 -1.25
N ASP A 4 -3.16 20.94 0.03
CA ASP A 4 -3.36 19.57 0.51
C ASP A 4 -4.85 19.22 0.32
N ILE A 5 -5.22 18.77 -0.88
CA ILE A 5 -6.58 18.35 -1.20
C ILE A 5 -6.76 16.94 -0.63
N GLY A 6 -7.09 16.87 0.67
CA GLY A 6 -7.43 15.65 1.41
C GLY A 6 -6.29 14.68 1.73
N GLY A 7 -5.11 14.83 1.11
CA GLY A 7 -3.95 13.99 1.39
C GLY A 7 -3.04 14.53 2.49
N TRP A 8 -2.05 13.72 2.87
CA TRP A 8 -0.98 14.09 3.80
C TRP A 8 0.39 14.01 3.13
N ARG A 9 1.33 14.81 3.64
CA ARG A 9 2.71 14.91 3.15
C ARG A 9 3.72 14.86 4.30
N TYR A 10 4.98 14.61 3.95
CA TYR A 10 6.09 14.77 4.88
C TYR A 10 6.20 16.22 5.36
N GLY A 11 6.41 16.42 6.67
CA GLY A 11 6.24 17.72 7.31
C GLY A 11 7.46 18.64 7.35
N PHE A 12 8.67 18.19 6.96
CA PHE A 12 9.86 19.06 6.93
C PHE A 12 11.08 18.43 6.21
N PRO A 13 11.91 19.23 5.51
CA PRO A 13 11.65 20.62 5.11
C PRO A 13 10.63 20.68 3.97
N ASP A 14 9.71 21.64 4.06
CA ASP A 14 8.79 21.97 2.97
C ASP A 14 9.59 22.58 1.81
N GLY A 15 10.05 21.73 0.92
CA GLY A 15 10.54 22.15 -0.39
C GLY A 15 9.38 22.70 -1.23
N PRO A 16 9.67 23.48 -2.29
CA PRO A 16 8.64 24.01 -3.19
C PRO A 16 7.75 22.92 -3.83
N ASP A 17 8.25 21.69 -3.91
CA ASP A 17 7.54 20.52 -4.46
C ASP A 17 6.89 19.63 -3.38
N ALA A 18 6.80 20.12 -2.13
CA ALA A 18 6.12 19.41 -1.06
C ALA A 18 4.63 19.29 -1.38
N SER A 19 4.17 18.06 -1.51
CA SER A 19 2.79 17.74 -1.87
C SER A 19 2.39 16.41 -1.24
N SER A 20 1.10 16.27 -0.99
CA SER A 20 0.50 15.04 -0.47
C SER A 20 0.85 13.83 -1.34
N ASP A 21 1.06 12.67 -0.71
CA ASP A 21 1.45 11.45 -1.39
C ASP A 21 0.82 10.18 -0.80
N MET A 22 0.93 9.08 -1.55
CA MET A 22 0.35 7.78 -1.20
C MET A 22 0.96 7.16 0.07
N SER A 23 2.25 7.38 0.31
CA SER A 23 2.95 6.80 1.46
C SER A 23 2.41 7.38 2.76
N VAL A 24 2.43 8.71 2.90
CA VAL A 24 2.00 9.39 4.12
C VAL A 24 0.49 9.31 4.28
N THR A 25 -0.27 9.50 3.18
CA THR A 25 -1.74 9.40 3.23
C THR A 25 -2.19 7.99 3.61
N GLY A 26 -1.52 6.95 3.11
CA GLY A 26 -1.83 5.56 3.47
C GLY A 26 -1.71 5.32 4.98
N TRP A 27 -0.58 5.74 5.57
CA TRP A 27 -0.37 5.64 7.02
C TRP A 27 -1.36 6.47 7.83
N ALA A 28 -1.68 7.68 7.40
CA ALA A 28 -2.68 8.52 8.06
C ALA A 28 -4.05 7.85 8.07
N LEU A 29 -4.50 7.29 6.94
CA LEU A 29 -5.77 6.56 6.85
C LEU A 29 -5.79 5.30 7.74
N MET A 30 -4.70 4.53 7.75
CA MET A 30 -4.56 3.37 8.65
C MET A 30 -4.63 3.77 10.13
N PHE A 31 -3.99 4.89 10.50
CA PHE A 31 -4.08 5.45 11.84
C PHE A 31 -5.50 5.89 12.18
N LEU A 32 -6.16 6.67 11.31
CA LEU A 32 -7.53 7.15 11.53
C LEU A 32 -8.53 5.99 11.65
N ARG A 33 -8.38 4.93 10.83
CA ARG A 33 -9.16 3.71 10.95
C ARG A 33 -8.94 3.01 12.30
N SER A 34 -7.69 2.91 12.72
CA SER A 34 -7.33 2.30 14.01
C SER A 34 -7.86 3.10 15.19
N ALA A 35 -7.81 4.44 15.13
CA ALA A 35 -8.38 5.32 16.14
C ALA A 35 -9.91 5.14 16.25
N ARG A 36 -10.62 5.01 15.12
CA ARG A 36 -12.06 4.68 15.14
C ARG A 36 -12.34 3.32 15.77
N ASN A 37 -11.53 2.30 15.47
CA ASN A 37 -11.64 0.98 16.10
C ASN A 37 -11.38 1.03 17.62
N ALA A 38 -10.59 1.99 18.08
CA ALA A 38 -10.35 2.28 19.50
C ALA A 38 -11.36 3.30 20.09
N GLU A 39 -12.51 3.48 19.45
CA GLU A 39 -13.63 4.31 19.91
C GLU A 39 -13.36 5.82 19.99
N PHE A 40 -12.26 6.31 19.39
CA PHE A 40 -12.06 7.74 19.23
C PHE A 40 -13.03 8.33 18.20
N ASN A 41 -13.55 9.53 18.51
CA ASN A 41 -14.40 10.27 17.59
C ASN A 41 -13.56 10.89 16.46
N VAL A 42 -13.33 10.12 15.39
CA VAL A 42 -12.67 10.61 14.17
C VAL A 42 -13.71 11.18 13.22
N PRO A 43 -13.61 12.47 12.83
CA PRO A 43 -14.53 13.07 11.88
C PRO A 43 -14.52 12.31 10.54
N LYS A 44 -15.71 11.90 10.07
CA LYS A 44 -15.87 11.18 8.80
C LYS A 44 -15.34 11.98 7.61
N LEU A 45 -15.49 13.30 7.65
CA LEU A 45 -15.04 14.21 6.58
C LEU A 45 -13.57 13.98 6.20
N TYR A 46 -12.65 14.05 7.17
CA TYR A 46 -11.21 13.94 6.88
C TYR A 46 -10.81 12.54 6.40
N PHE A 47 -11.50 11.52 6.88
CA PHE A 47 -11.28 10.16 6.41
C PHE A 47 -11.74 10.00 4.95
N ASP A 48 -12.91 10.54 4.60
CA ASP A 48 -13.43 10.51 3.23
C ASP A 48 -12.57 11.32 2.26
N GLU A 49 -12.10 12.50 2.66
CA GLU A 49 -11.20 13.34 1.85
C GLU A 49 -9.87 12.63 1.55
N GLY A 50 -9.34 11.88 2.52
CA GLY A 50 -8.17 11.03 2.34
C GLY A 50 -8.41 9.89 1.36
N LEU A 51 -9.55 9.21 1.45
CA LEU A 51 -9.92 8.18 0.49
C LEU A 51 -10.16 8.76 -0.92
N ASP A 52 -10.67 9.99 -1.02
CA ASP A 52 -10.80 10.69 -2.30
C ASP A 52 -9.43 11.05 -2.88
N PHE A 53 -8.44 11.38 -2.03
CA PHE A 53 -7.06 11.54 -2.47
C PHE A 53 -6.50 10.23 -3.05
N VAL A 54 -6.73 9.11 -2.36
CA VAL A 54 -6.29 7.80 -2.85
C VAL A 54 -6.91 7.47 -4.22
N GLU A 55 -8.20 7.72 -4.40
CA GLU A 55 -8.88 7.55 -5.70
C GLU A 55 -8.30 8.48 -6.80
N ARG A 56 -7.88 9.70 -6.46
CA ARG A 56 -7.21 10.60 -7.41
C ARG A 56 -5.83 10.10 -7.85
N CYS A 57 -5.20 9.21 -7.08
CA CYS A 57 -3.94 8.57 -7.47
C CYS A 57 -4.14 7.39 -8.43
N PHE A 58 -5.38 6.94 -8.67
CA PHE A 58 -5.65 5.85 -9.59
C PHE A 58 -5.25 6.22 -11.04
N GLU A 59 -4.47 5.37 -11.69
CA GLU A 59 -4.10 5.52 -13.10
C GLU A 59 -5.30 5.23 -14.01
N LYS A 60 -5.83 6.28 -14.64
CA LYS A 60 -6.99 6.16 -15.53
C LYS A 60 -6.61 5.90 -16.98
N ASP A 61 -5.40 6.25 -17.41
CA ASP A 61 -4.96 6.04 -18.80
C ASP A 61 -3.92 4.91 -18.89
N PRO A 62 -4.32 3.72 -19.38
CA PRO A 62 -3.40 2.60 -19.53
C PRO A 62 -2.47 2.73 -20.74
N LYS A 63 -2.53 3.82 -21.54
CA LYS A 63 -1.65 3.97 -22.71
C LYS A 63 -0.17 3.95 -22.34
N ASN A 64 0.17 4.44 -21.15
CA ASN A 64 1.55 4.53 -20.69
C ASN A 64 1.87 3.56 -19.53
N HIS A 65 0.86 2.90 -18.95
CA HIS A 65 1.02 2.03 -17.78
C HIS A 65 0.02 0.88 -17.81
N GLU A 66 0.28 -0.18 -17.04
CA GLU A 66 -0.69 -1.25 -16.89
C GLU A 66 -1.96 -0.76 -16.18
N PRO A 67 -3.16 -1.23 -16.57
CA PRO A 67 -4.39 -0.87 -15.89
C PRO A 67 -4.40 -1.42 -14.45
N GLY A 68 -5.06 -0.72 -13.53
CA GLY A 68 -5.23 -1.19 -12.15
C GLY A 68 -4.17 -0.72 -11.15
N VAL A 69 -3.32 0.22 -11.54
CA VAL A 69 -2.22 0.72 -10.70
C VAL A 69 -2.52 2.09 -10.11
N PHE A 70 -1.84 2.42 -9.02
CA PHE A 70 -1.92 3.73 -8.37
C PHE A 70 -0.55 4.44 -8.41
N ARG A 71 -0.60 5.73 -8.70
CA ARG A 71 0.53 6.65 -8.72
C ARG A 71 0.92 7.06 -7.31
N TYR A 72 2.16 7.53 -7.13
CA TYR A 72 2.60 8.08 -5.84
C TYR A 72 1.85 9.37 -5.47
N ARG A 73 1.53 10.20 -6.47
CA ARG A 73 0.78 11.44 -6.32
C ARG A 73 -0.27 11.56 -7.43
N PRO A 74 -1.38 12.28 -7.20
CA PRO A 74 -2.30 12.63 -8.27
C PRO A 74 -1.57 13.41 -9.36
N ALA A 75 -1.91 13.12 -10.61
CA ALA A 75 -1.38 13.85 -11.76
C ALA A 75 -2.50 14.05 -12.79
N PRO A 76 -2.48 15.17 -13.54
CA PRO A 76 -3.34 15.33 -14.70
C PRO A 76 -3.16 14.17 -15.70
N PRO A 77 -4.23 13.74 -16.40
CA PRO A 77 -4.16 12.63 -17.36
C PRO A 77 -3.13 12.85 -18.48
N ASP A 78 -2.90 14.11 -18.85
CA ASP A 78 -2.01 14.57 -19.92
C ASP A 78 -0.58 14.90 -19.45
N MET A 79 -0.27 14.72 -18.16
CA MET A 79 1.05 15.04 -17.63
C MET A 79 2.10 14.05 -18.17
N ALA A 80 3.00 14.54 -19.01
CA ALA A 80 4.15 13.80 -19.50
C ALA A 80 5.24 13.71 -18.42
N GLY A 81 5.63 12.50 -18.03
CA GLY A 81 6.72 12.27 -17.06
C GLY A 81 6.56 10.97 -16.26
N PRO A 82 7.56 10.60 -15.44
CA PRO A 82 7.50 9.41 -14.61
C PRO A 82 6.42 9.56 -13.52
N THR A 83 5.40 8.72 -13.59
CA THR A 83 4.20 8.75 -12.73
C THR A 83 4.42 8.10 -11.35
N GLN A 84 5.66 7.72 -11.06
CA GLN A 84 6.10 7.08 -9.82
C GLN A 84 5.11 6.01 -9.35
N ILE A 85 4.86 5.01 -10.20
CA ILE A 85 4.04 3.85 -9.86
C ILE A 85 4.93 2.79 -9.22
N SER A 86 4.44 2.16 -8.16
CA SER A 86 5.13 1.07 -7.47
C SER A 86 4.12 0.06 -6.93
N LEU A 87 4.59 -1.14 -6.61
CA LEU A 87 3.78 -2.14 -5.94
C LEU A 87 3.26 -1.63 -4.59
N ALA A 88 4.10 -0.94 -3.81
CA ALA A 88 3.71 -0.34 -2.55
C ALA A 88 2.55 0.66 -2.71
N ASN A 89 2.59 1.52 -3.74
CA ASN A 89 1.55 2.51 -3.98
C ASN A 89 0.22 1.84 -4.28
N THR A 90 0.21 0.91 -5.24
CA THR A 90 -0.99 0.15 -5.63
C THR A 90 -1.54 -0.66 -4.46
N ALA A 91 -0.69 -1.37 -3.73
CA ALA A 91 -1.10 -2.19 -2.59
C ALA A 91 -1.67 -1.35 -1.43
N SER A 92 -1.01 -0.24 -1.08
CA SER A 92 -1.44 0.68 -0.02
C SER A 92 -2.77 1.35 -0.38
N ALA A 93 -2.93 1.79 -1.63
CA ALA A 93 -4.17 2.37 -2.12
C ALA A 93 -5.33 1.37 -2.04
N MET A 94 -5.14 0.14 -2.53
CA MET A 94 -6.16 -0.89 -2.45
C MET A 94 -6.53 -1.21 -1.00
N LEU A 95 -5.55 -1.40 -0.12
CA LEU A 95 -5.79 -1.68 1.29
C LEU A 95 -6.63 -0.58 1.95
N THR A 96 -6.23 0.68 1.76
CA THR A 96 -6.91 1.81 2.40
C THR A 96 -8.32 2.03 1.86
N LEU A 97 -8.54 1.85 0.56
CA LEU A 97 -9.89 1.89 -0.02
C LEU A 97 -10.79 0.80 0.55
N ILE A 98 -10.29 -0.44 0.63
CA ILE A 98 -11.08 -1.57 1.17
C ILE A 98 -11.39 -1.35 2.66
N LEU A 99 -10.39 -1.02 3.47
CA LEU A 99 -10.59 -0.72 4.90
C LEU A 99 -11.45 0.54 5.12
N GLY A 100 -11.49 1.43 4.13
CA GLY A 100 -12.33 2.61 4.08
C GLY A 100 -13.78 2.35 3.66
N GLY A 101 -14.14 1.10 3.33
CA GLY A 101 -15.48 0.73 2.87
C GLY A 101 -15.76 1.09 1.41
N ARG A 102 -14.72 1.22 0.58
CA ARG A 102 -14.78 1.53 -0.86
C ARG A 102 -14.31 0.36 -1.73
N GLN A 103 -14.52 -0.87 -1.26
CA GLN A 103 -14.12 -2.09 -1.98
C GLN A 103 -14.84 -2.29 -3.32
N ASP A 104 -15.98 -1.62 -3.52
CA ASP A 104 -16.81 -1.68 -4.73
C ASP A 104 -16.34 -0.76 -5.86
N LYS A 105 -15.30 0.03 -5.63
CA LYS A 105 -14.71 0.90 -6.65
C LYS A 105 -14.08 0.07 -7.78
N GLU A 106 -14.27 0.56 -9.01
CA GLU A 106 -13.63 -0.01 -10.20
C GLU A 106 -12.10 -0.09 -10.05
N SER A 107 -11.49 0.92 -9.43
CA SER A 107 -10.05 0.99 -9.14
C SER A 107 -9.56 -0.24 -8.35
N VAL A 108 -10.33 -0.70 -7.36
CA VAL A 108 -10.06 -1.91 -6.57
C VAL A 108 -10.23 -3.15 -7.43
N ALA A 109 -11.35 -3.27 -8.15
CA ALA A 109 -11.63 -4.45 -8.99
C ALA A 109 -10.57 -4.67 -10.08
N VAL A 110 -10.12 -3.60 -10.75
CA VAL A 110 -9.07 -3.68 -11.76
C VAL A 110 -7.69 -3.91 -11.10
N GLY A 111 -7.44 -3.33 -9.93
CA GLY A 111 -6.23 -3.59 -9.16
C GLY A 111 -6.09 -5.06 -8.73
N VAL A 112 -7.18 -5.72 -8.33
CA VAL A 112 -7.18 -7.16 -8.04
C VAL A 112 -6.77 -7.95 -9.28
N LYS A 113 -7.33 -7.62 -10.46
CA LYS A 113 -6.95 -8.27 -11.71
C LYS A 113 -5.47 -8.06 -12.04
N TRP A 114 -4.95 -6.86 -11.80
CA TRP A 114 -3.53 -6.54 -12.00
C TRP A 114 -2.62 -7.40 -11.12
N PHE A 115 -2.97 -7.62 -9.85
CA PHE A 115 -2.25 -8.54 -8.96
C PHE A 115 -2.31 -9.99 -9.43
N MET A 116 -3.49 -10.44 -9.89
CA MET A 116 -3.70 -11.82 -10.34
C MET A 116 -3.11 -12.12 -11.73
N SER A 117 -2.83 -11.09 -12.54
CA SER A 117 -2.30 -11.27 -13.90
C SER A 117 -0.79 -11.49 -13.97
N ARG A 118 -0.09 -11.53 -12.82
CA ARG A 118 1.37 -11.59 -12.74
C ARG A 118 1.85 -12.49 -11.61
N GLU A 119 3.09 -12.91 -11.70
CA GLU A 119 3.79 -13.47 -10.54
C GLU A 119 4.09 -12.35 -9.53
N TYR A 120 3.93 -12.68 -8.25
CA TYR A 120 4.34 -11.77 -7.18
C TYR A 120 5.87 -11.63 -7.20
N PRO A 121 6.43 -10.40 -7.13
CA PRO A 121 7.86 -10.21 -7.25
C PRO A 121 8.61 -10.90 -6.10
N ARG A 122 9.83 -11.32 -6.39
CA ARG A 122 10.81 -11.76 -5.38
C ARG A 122 11.54 -10.56 -4.81
N GLN A 123 12.30 -10.79 -3.74
CA GLN A 123 13.17 -9.80 -3.15
C GLN A 123 14.08 -9.17 -4.23
N TRP A 124 14.37 -7.87 -4.10
CA TRP A 124 15.23 -7.08 -4.98
C TRP A 124 14.67 -6.78 -6.38
N GLN A 125 13.56 -7.41 -6.79
CA GLN A 125 12.91 -7.10 -8.07
C GLN A 125 12.09 -5.80 -8.03
N THR A 126 11.81 -5.29 -6.83
CA THR A 126 11.10 -4.04 -6.62
C THR A 126 11.74 -3.25 -5.49
N GLY A 127 11.69 -1.93 -5.58
CA GLY A 127 12.00 -1.08 -4.43
C GLY A 127 10.94 -1.26 -3.34
N TYR A 128 11.32 -1.08 -2.07
CA TYR A 128 10.39 -1.19 -0.95
C TYR A 128 9.74 -2.59 -0.85
N TYR A 129 10.48 -3.68 -1.09
CA TYR A 129 9.91 -5.03 -1.23
C TYR A 129 9.13 -5.46 0.03
N TYR A 130 9.73 -5.30 1.21
CA TYR A 130 9.08 -5.68 2.47
C TYR A 130 7.83 -4.85 2.76
N LEU A 131 7.89 -3.54 2.51
CA LEU A 131 6.75 -2.64 2.70
C LEU A 131 5.62 -2.95 1.71
N SER A 132 5.97 -3.18 0.44
CA SER A 132 5.03 -3.61 -0.60
C SER A 132 4.36 -4.93 -0.23
N THR A 133 5.12 -5.85 0.36
CA THR A 133 4.65 -7.19 0.75
C THR A 133 3.73 -7.15 1.96
N TYR A 134 4.04 -6.31 2.93
CA TYR A 134 3.13 -5.97 4.02
C TYR A 134 1.77 -5.48 3.51
N TYR A 135 1.76 -4.48 2.63
CA TYR A 135 0.50 -3.94 2.08
C TYR A 135 -0.23 -4.94 1.18
N SER A 136 0.49 -5.64 0.31
CA SER A 136 -0.10 -6.57 -0.65
C SER A 136 -0.76 -7.74 0.06
N SER A 137 -0.10 -8.31 1.07
CA SER A 137 -0.66 -9.39 1.87
C SER A 137 -1.96 -8.94 2.55
N GLN A 138 -1.96 -7.77 3.20
CA GLN A 138 -3.18 -7.28 3.84
C GLN A 138 -4.28 -6.93 2.85
N ALA A 139 -3.97 -6.28 1.73
CA ALA A 139 -4.96 -5.93 0.71
C ALA A 139 -5.62 -7.19 0.16
N MET A 140 -4.83 -8.19 -0.24
CA MET A 140 -5.36 -9.46 -0.75
C MET A 140 -6.09 -10.25 0.33
N ALA A 141 -5.66 -10.16 1.59
CA ALA A 141 -6.39 -10.73 2.71
C ALA A 141 -7.74 -10.05 2.94
N GLN A 142 -7.90 -8.77 2.63
CA GLN A 142 -9.21 -8.11 2.70
C GLN A 142 -10.09 -8.49 1.51
N VAL A 143 -9.52 -8.63 0.31
CA VAL A 143 -10.22 -9.10 -0.89
C VAL A 143 -10.72 -10.55 -0.71
N GLY A 144 -9.88 -11.44 -0.18
CA GLY A 144 -10.20 -12.85 -0.03
C GLY A 144 -10.29 -13.61 -1.36
N GLY A 145 -10.99 -14.74 -1.32
CA GLY A 145 -11.25 -15.58 -2.50
C GLY A 145 -10.01 -15.98 -3.29
N ASP A 146 -10.15 -16.04 -4.61
CA ASP A 146 -9.10 -16.48 -5.52
C ASP A 146 -7.88 -15.56 -5.50
N ALA A 147 -8.08 -14.25 -5.33
CA ALA A 147 -6.99 -13.28 -5.24
C ALA A 147 -6.07 -13.60 -4.05
N TRP A 148 -6.65 -13.83 -2.87
CA TRP A 148 -5.91 -14.25 -1.69
C TRP A 148 -5.21 -15.60 -1.90
N ASN A 149 -5.95 -16.59 -2.40
CA ASN A 149 -5.44 -17.95 -2.61
C ASN A 149 -4.33 -18.02 -3.65
N GLN A 150 -4.28 -17.08 -4.59
CA GLN A 150 -3.23 -17.00 -5.61
C GLN A 150 -2.02 -16.19 -5.13
N VAL A 151 -2.23 -15.03 -4.51
CA VAL A 151 -1.14 -14.09 -4.19
C VAL A 151 -0.41 -14.49 -2.90
N PHE A 152 -1.14 -14.87 -1.84
CA PHE A 152 -0.53 -15.11 -0.53
C PHE A 152 0.50 -16.26 -0.53
N PRO A 153 0.25 -17.42 -1.17
CA PRO A 153 1.27 -18.48 -1.22
C PRO A 153 2.57 -18.04 -1.91
N GLN A 154 2.51 -17.11 -2.86
CA GLN A 154 3.70 -16.56 -3.51
C GLN A 154 4.47 -15.64 -2.56
N ILE A 155 3.75 -14.78 -1.81
CA ILE A 155 4.33 -13.95 -0.74
C ILE A 155 5.02 -14.84 0.31
N THR A 156 4.32 -15.85 0.83
CA THR A 156 4.86 -16.75 1.85
C THR A 156 6.10 -17.47 1.35
N ARG A 157 6.08 -18.00 0.12
CA ARG A 157 7.24 -18.67 -0.48
C ARG A 157 8.44 -17.71 -0.59
N GLY A 158 8.21 -16.49 -1.05
CA GLY A 158 9.25 -15.46 -1.16
C GLY A 158 9.85 -15.09 0.19
N LEU A 159 9.03 -14.84 1.20
CA LEU A 159 9.51 -14.51 2.55
C LEU A 159 10.24 -15.68 3.21
N LEU A 160 9.72 -16.90 3.14
CA LEU A 160 10.38 -18.06 3.76
C LEU A 160 11.72 -18.40 3.12
N ALA A 161 11.89 -18.15 1.82
CA ALA A 161 13.17 -18.36 1.13
C ALA A 161 14.27 -17.41 1.62
N GLU A 162 13.90 -16.22 2.10
CA GLU A 162 14.83 -15.16 2.51
C GLU A 162 15.05 -15.08 4.03
N GLN A 163 14.31 -15.87 4.81
CA GLN A 163 14.46 -15.86 6.27
C GLN A 163 15.85 -16.40 6.66
N ALA A 164 16.59 -15.60 7.42
CA ALA A 164 17.89 -16.00 7.95
C ALA A 164 17.73 -17.01 9.10
N LYS A 165 18.82 -17.70 9.43
CA LYS A 165 18.84 -18.74 10.49
C LYS A 165 18.48 -18.20 11.88
N ASP A 166 18.73 -16.91 12.13
CA ASP A 166 18.38 -16.23 13.38
C ASP A 166 16.91 -15.75 13.40
N GLY A 167 16.14 -16.06 12.35
CA GLY A 167 14.74 -15.69 12.20
C GLY A 167 14.50 -14.31 11.60
N SER A 168 15.56 -13.52 11.37
CA SER A 168 15.45 -12.19 10.78
C SER A 168 15.30 -12.22 9.26
N TRP A 169 14.90 -11.09 8.69
CA TRP A 169 14.99 -10.84 7.25
C TRP A 169 16.08 -9.82 6.96
N PRO A 170 16.83 -9.98 5.85
CA PRO A 170 17.90 -9.06 5.49
C PRO A 170 17.37 -7.63 5.31
N ALA A 171 18.23 -6.65 5.60
CA ALA A 171 17.93 -5.24 5.38
C ALA A 171 17.71 -4.97 3.88
N GLU A 172 16.86 -3.98 3.56
CA GLU A 172 16.58 -3.60 2.17
C GLU A 172 17.85 -3.07 1.45
N VAL A 173 17.93 -3.18 0.13
CA VAL A 173 19.13 -2.76 -0.66
C VAL A 173 19.11 -1.30 -1.06
N SER A 174 17.93 -0.67 -1.04
CA SER A 174 17.69 0.67 -1.56
C SER A 174 17.60 1.73 -0.45
N GLY A 175 16.81 2.79 -0.65
CA GLY A 175 16.71 3.94 0.27
C GLY A 175 16.30 3.57 1.71
N GLU A 176 15.78 2.38 1.94
CA GLU A 176 15.38 1.85 3.25
C GLU A 176 16.47 1.08 3.98
N ARG A 177 17.64 0.83 3.36
CA ARG A 177 18.77 0.12 3.98
C ARG A 177 19.14 0.68 5.36
N LYS A 178 19.06 2.00 5.50
CA LYS A 178 19.37 2.75 6.74
C LYS A 178 18.52 2.34 7.95
N PHE A 179 17.36 1.72 7.73
CA PHE A 179 16.48 1.28 8.80
C PHE A 179 16.82 -0.14 9.32
N GLY A 180 17.71 -0.86 8.63
CA GLY A 180 18.25 -2.14 9.06
C GLY A 180 17.24 -3.30 9.03
N SER A 181 17.68 -4.46 9.55
CA SER A 181 16.89 -5.70 9.54
C SER A 181 15.70 -5.68 10.51
N ALA A 182 15.72 -4.83 11.54
CA ALA A 182 14.58 -4.70 12.45
C ALA A 182 13.33 -4.22 11.71
N TYR A 183 13.49 -3.27 10.78
CA TYR A 183 12.42 -2.76 9.93
C TYR A 183 11.87 -3.85 8.99
N THR A 184 12.74 -4.50 8.23
CA THR A 184 12.34 -5.52 7.25
C THR A 184 11.74 -6.76 7.92
N THR A 185 12.32 -7.20 9.04
CA THR A 185 11.80 -8.32 9.85
C THR A 185 10.39 -8.02 10.38
N SER A 186 10.16 -6.80 10.89
CA SER A 186 8.84 -6.42 11.39
C SER A 186 7.78 -6.46 10.29
N LEU A 187 8.10 -5.93 9.10
CA LEU A 187 7.19 -5.95 7.96
C LEU A 187 6.95 -7.37 7.41
N ALA A 188 8.00 -8.21 7.35
CA ALA A 188 7.88 -9.60 6.93
C ALA A 188 6.94 -10.39 7.86
N ILE A 189 7.11 -10.21 9.19
CA ILE A 189 6.21 -10.84 10.18
C ILE A 189 4.77 -10.34 9.96
N LEU A 190 4.56 -9.02 9.88
CA LEU A 190 3.23 -8.46 9.66
C LEU A 190 2.60 -8.85 8.31
N ALA A 191 3.40 -9.14 7.29
CA ALA A 191 2.89 -9.66 6.03
C ALA A 191 2.41 -11.12 6.16
N LEU A 192 2.93 -11.89 7.10
CA LEU A 192 2.56 -13.29 7.34
C LEU A 192 1.40 -13.46 8.33
N THR A 193 0.98 -12.40 9.03
CA THR A 193 -0.06 -12.46 10.07
C THR A 193 -1.52 -12.51 9.61
N PRO A 194 -1.94 -12.11 8.38
CA PRO A 194 -3.37 -12.08 8.05
C PRO A 194 -4.15 -13.39 8.26
N PRO A 195 -3.60 -14.60 7.97
CA PRO A 195 -4.28 -15.87 8.29
C PRO A 195 -4.65 -16.05 9.77
N TYR A 196 -3.91 -15.41 10.67
CA TYR A 196 -4.09 -15.56 12.12
C TYR A 196 -5.07 -14.56 12.72
N GLN A 197 -5.50 -13.55 11.94
CA GLN A 197 -6.50 -12.54 12.34
C GLN A 197 -6.22 -11.88 13.71
N LEU A 198 -4.94 -11.72 14.05
CA LEU A 198 -4.52 -11.26 15.38
C LEU A 198 -4.80 -9.77 15.64
N LEU A 199 -4.95 -8.96 14.59
CA LEU A 199 -5.27 -7.54 14.73
C LEU A 199 -6.74 -7.29 14.36
N PRO A 200 -7.47 -6.44 15.11
CA PRO A 200 -8.85 -6.09 14.78
C PRO A 200 -9.04 -5.55 13.36
N ILE A 201 -8.02 -4.90 12.79
CA ILE A 201 -8.04 -4.38 11.41
C ILE A 201 -7.99 -5.48 10.34
N TYR A 202 -7.72 -6.73 10.72
CA TYR A 202 -7.74 -7.90 9.84
C TYR A 202 -9.05 -8.68 9.91
N GLN A 203 -9.93 -8.35 10.86
CA GLN A 203 -11.23 -8.99 10.99
C GLN A 203 -12.17 -8.43 9.91
N ARG A 204 -12.82 -9.34 9.18
CA ARG A 204 -13.75 -9.04 8.08
C ARG A 204 -15.18 -8.92 8.58
#